data_AF-R7VHH5-F1
#
_entry.id   AF-R7VHH5-F1
#
_cell.length_a   1.000
_cell.length_b   1.000
_cell.length_c   1.000
_cell.angle_alpha   90.00
_cell.angle_beta   90.00
_cell.angle_gamma   90.00
#
_symmetry.space_group_name_H-M   'P 1'
#
loop_
_entity.id
_entity.type
_entity.pdbx_description
1 polymer ?
#
loop_
_entity_poly.entity_id
_entity_poly.type
_entity_poly.pdbx_seq_one_letter_code
_entity_poly.pdbx_strand_id
1 'polypeptide(L)'
;MAKGEGKGGGIVGCLICVSLIFGILVSVVALIGLFVAIWHIWDLLYGNDELLSLANLAVDDERLEDAYYVFIAFTLIAQFLSCVGGRNKQSGEGEGSQQSSCAGTVFSLALIAGHMASGILGVLYKDEAIPLVRTGMEGLIPNASYMNPEEGAVTPEYTKMGEYFNYLQVKYECCGVSETNAKEYIDADFDGRYNMKFPYACCVLKDKKKSSWRKVNQEDVADEGRCFNFEDNYFHKDTCYRYERDWLTDKSNFIIGYNFALLVLSIGSFGLLVVIVVFAMCCG
;
A
#
# COMPACT_ATOMS: atom_id res chain seq x y z
N MET A 1 -31.92 -28.97 54.23
CA MET A 1 -30.88 -28.08 53.68
C MET A 1 -30.30 -28.76 52.45
N ALA A 2 -30.82 -28.44 51.26
CA ALA A 2 -30.29 -28.95 50.00
C ALA A 2 -29.22 -27.97 49.48
N LYS A 3 -28.01 -28.48 49.30
CA LYS A 3 -26.85 -27.76 48.78
C LYS A 3 -27.01 -27.75 47.25
N GLY A 4 -27.42 -26.62 46.69
CA GLY A 4 -27.51 -26.44 45.24
C GLY A 4 -26.11 -26.37 44.65
N GLU A 5 -25.66 -27.46 44.02
CA GLU A 5 -24.39 -27.51 43.30
C GLU A 5 -24.51 -26.74 41.98
N GLY A 6 -23.54 -25.85 41.75
CA GLY A 6 -23.55 -24.85 40.71
C GLY A 6 -23.30 -25.42 39.32
N LYS A 7 -24.31 -25.35 38.45
CA LYS A 7 -24.16 -25.52 37.00
C LYS A 7 -23.63 -24.26 36.30
N GLY A 8 -23.69 -23.09 36.94
CA GLY A 8 -23.26 -21.81 36.35
C GLY A 8 -21.75 -21.65 36.15
N GLY A 9 -20.91 -22.36 36.92
CA GLY A 9 -19.45 -22.20 36.86
C GLY A 9 -18.81 -22.75 35.58
N GLY A 10 -19.36 -23.83 35.01
CA GLY A 10 -18.81 -24.47 33.80
C GLY A 10 -19.01 -23.64 32.53
N ILE A 11 -20.15 -22.97 32.41
CA ILE A 11 -20.49 -22.14 31.24
C ILE A 11 -19.66 -20.85 31.24
N VAL A 12 -19.50 -20.21 32.41
CA VAL A 12 -18.67 -19.00 32.56
C VAL A 12 -17.18 -19.31 32.32
N GLY A 13 -16.69 -20.46 32.78
CA GLY A 13 -15.32 -20.91 32.46
C GLY A 13 -15.08 -21.12 30.97
N CYS A 14 -16.02 -21.79 30.28
CA CYS A 14 -15.95 -22.02 28.83
C CYS A 14 -15.97 -20.70 28.04
N LEU A 15 -16.79 -19.73 28.46
CA LEU A 15 -16.88 -18.39 27.89
C LEU A 15 -15.56 -17.60 27.97
N ILE A 16 -14.90 -17.65 29.12
CA ILE A 16 -13.60 -17.00 29.32
C ILE A 16 -12.54 -17.63 28.43
N CYS A 17 -12.52 -18.97 28.31
CA CYS A 17 -11.60 -19.69 27.43
C CYS A 17 -11.80 -19.34 25.94
N VAL A 18 -13.05 -19.33 25.46
CA VAL A 18 -13.36 -19.00 24.05
C VAL A 18 -12.99 -17.55 23.73
N SER A 19 -13.32 -16.61 24.62
CA SER A 19 -12.96 -15.20 24.45
C SER A 19 -11.44 -14.98 24.45
N LEU A 20 -10.71 -15.71 25.30
CA LEU A 20 -9.24 -15.65 25.35
C LEU A 20 -8.59 -16.21 24.08
N ILE A 21 -9.06 -17.35 23.58
CA ILE A 21 -8.56 -17.92 22.32
C ILE A 21 -8.81 -16.94 21.17
N PHE A 22 -10.00 -16.36 21.09
CA PHE A 22 -10.32 -15.41 20.04
C PHE A 22 -9.50 -14.11 20.15
N GLY A 23 -9.30 -13.60 21.36
CA GLY A 23 -8.43 -12.43 21.61
C GLY A 23 -6.99 -12.69 21.16
N ILE A 24 -6.45 -13.88 21.42
CA ILE A 24 -5.13 -14.29 20.92
C ILE A 24 -5.11 -14.32 19.39
N LEU A 25 -6.13 -14.92 18.75
CA LEU A 25 -6.21 -14.99 17.29
C LEU A 25 -6.25 -13.59 16.65
N VAL A 26 -7.07 -12.68 17.16
CA VAL A 26 -7.14 -11.30 16.66
C VAL A 26 -5.82 -10.57 16.85
N SER A 27 -5.16 -10.73 18.00
CA SER A 27 -3.85 -10.13 18.25
C SER A 27 -2.78 -10.66 17.30
N VAL A 28 -2.74 -11.98 17.06
CA VAL A 28 -1.80 -12.61 16.12
C VAL A 28 -2.03 -12.11 14.70
N VAL A 29 -3.30 -12.07 14.24
CA VAL A 29 -3.64 -11.52 12.93
C VAL A 29 -3.16 -10.07 12.88
N ALA A 30 -3.58 -9.19 13.79
CA ALA A 30 -3.17 -7.80 13.81
C ALA A 30 -1.64 -7.59 13.79
N LEU A 31 -0.85 -8.45 14.47
CA LEU A 31 0.62 -8.41 14.40
C LEU A 31 1.14 -8.76 13.00
N ILE A 32 0.61 -9.80 12.35
CA ILE A 32 0.97 -10.14 10.96
C ILE A 32 0.67 -8.95 10.05
N GLY A 33 -0.52 -8.35 10.19
CA GLY A 33 -0.90 -7.15 9.46
C GLY A 33 0.06 -5.98 9.65
N LEU A 34 0.50 -5.74 10.88
CA LEU A 34 1.48 -4.70 11.20
C LEU A 34 2.80 -4.95 10.45
N PHE A 35 3.34 -6.17 10.49
CA PHE A 35 4.58 -6.48 9.80
C PHE A 35 4.46 -6.31 8.28
N VAL A 36 3.35 -6.76 7.70
CA VAL A 36 3.12 -6.61 6.26
C VAL A 36 2.89 -5.15 5.90
N ALA A 37 2.17 -4.37 6.71
CA ALA A 37 2.00 -2.93 6.50
C ALA A 37 3.34 -2.18 6.57
N ILE A 38 4.21 -2.53 7.53
CA ILE A 38 5.57 -1.97 7.62
C ILE A 38 6.39 -2.34 6.38
N TRP A 39 6.25 -3.57 5.88
CA TRP A 39 6.91 -3.97 4.63
C TRP A 39 6.41 -3.17 3.43
N HIS A 40 5.10 -2.96 3.31
CA HIS A 40 4.50 -2.20 2.22
C HIS A 40 4.87 -0.71 2.26
N ILE A 41 4.88 -0.07 3.44
CA ILE A 41 5.32 1.33 3.56
C ILE A 41 6.83 1.45 3.28
N TRP A 42 7.63 0.47 3.69
CA TRP A 42 9.05 0.43 3.34
C TRP A 42 9.23 0.33 1.81
N ASP A 43 8.45 -0.53 1.16
CA ASP A 43 8.48 -0.66 -0.29
C ASP A 43 8.07 0.65 -0.98
N LEU A 44 7.04 1.33 -0.49
CA LEU A 44 6.58 2.63 -0.98
C LEU A 44 7.64 3.74 -0.85
N LEU A 45 8.36 3.78 0.29
CA LEU A 45 9.26 4.91 0.62
C LEU A 45 10.73 4.68 0.29
N TYR A 46 11.15 3.43 0.08
CA TYR A 46 12.58 3.10 -0.10
C TYR A 46 12.85 2.07 -1.20
N GLY A 47 11.92 1.16 -1.48
CA GLY A 47 12.11 0.12 -2.50
C GLY A 47 11.71 0.58 -3.91
N ASN A 48 10.68 1.41 -3.96
CA ASN A 48 9.99 1.89 -5.14
C ASN A 48 9.59 3.38 -4.96
N ASP A 49 10.42 4.17 -4.28
CA ASP A 49 10.12 5.58 -4.03
C ASP A 49 10.03 6.38 -5.33
N GLU A 50 10.73 5.94 -6.38
CA GLU A 50 10.60 6.53 -7.71
C GLU A 50 9.21 6.30 -8.33
N LEU A 51 8.56 5.16 -8.08
CA LEU A 51 7.20 4.90 -8.56
C LEU A 51 6.19 5.79 -7.83
N LEU A 52 6.25 5.80 -6.50
CA LEU A 52 5.37 6.65 -5.70
C LEU A 52 5.57 8.13 -6.04
N SER A 53 6.82 8.58 -6.22
CA SER A 53 7.12 9.95 -6.61
C SER A 53 6.57 10.30 -7.99
N LEU A 54 6.62 9.36 -8.96
CA LEU A 54 6.01 9.55 -10.27
C LEU A 54 4.50 9.64 -10.18
N ALA A 55 3.87 8.76 -9.39
CA ALA A 55 2.44 8.78 -9.15
C ALA A 55 1.99 10.11 -8.50
N ASN A 56 2.71 10.59 -7.48
CA ASN A 56 2.42 11.85 -6.80
C ASN A 56 2.65 13.08 -7.68
N LEU A 57 3.62 13.03 -8.62
CA LEU A 57 3.78 14.08 -9.63
C LEU A 57 2.65 14.06 -10.66
N ALA A 58 2.13 12.88 -11.00
CA ALA A 58 1.02 12.72 -11.93
C ALA A 58 -0.32 13.13 -11.30
N VAL A 59 -0.53 12.77 -10.04
CA VAL A 59 -1.73 13.04 -9.25
C VAL A 59 -1.28 13.36 -7.82
N ASP A 60 -1.43 14.62 -7.42
CA ASP A 60 -1.05 15.11 -6.08
C ASP A 60 -1.98 14.51 -5.01
N ASP A 61 -1.67 13.29 -4.56
CA ASP A 61 -2.52 12.50 -3.67
C ASP A 61 -1.72 11.61 -2.71
N GLU A 62 -1.68 12.01 -1.45
CA GLU A 62 -0.95 11.33 -0.38
C GLU A 62 -1.81 10.28 0.37
N ARG A 63 -3.07 10.05 -0.04
CA ARG A 63 -4.04 9.23 0.74
C ARG A 63 -3.59 7.79 0.91
N LEU A 64 -2.85 7.24 -0.05
CA LEU A 64 -2.30 5.88 0.08
C LEU A 64 -1.30 5.79 1.22
N GLU A 65 -0.36 6.73 1.30
CA GLU A 65 0.64 6.80 2.36
C GLU A 65 -0.01 7.04 3.73
N ASP A 66 -0.94 7.98 3.80
CA ASP A 66 -1.74 8.25 5.00
C ASP A 66 -2.48 7.00 5.49
N ALA A 67 -3.06 6.22 4.57
CA ALA A 67 -3.76 5.00 4.93
C ALA A 67 -2.84 3.99 5.65
N TYR A 68 -1.60 3.83 5.19
CA TYR A 68 -0.61 2.97 5.85
C TYR A 68 -0.19 3.51 7.22
N TYR A 69 0.07 4.80 7.35
CA TYR A 69 0.44 5.39 8.64
C TYR A 69 -0.68 5.29 9.67
N VAL A 70 -1.92 5.60 9.29
CA VAL A 70 -3.10 5.45 10.15
C VAL A 70 -3.23 3.99 10.58
N PHE A 71 -3.14 3.04 9.65
CA PHE A 71 -3.22 1.62 9.96
C PHE A 71 -2.16 1.17 10.98
N ILE A 72 -0.89 1.56 10.76
CA ILE A 72 0.24 1.21 11.64
C ILE A 72 0.05 1.81 13.03
N ALA A 73 -0.30 3.10 13.12
CA ALA A 73 -0.47 3.81 14.38
C ALA A 73 -1.56 3.15 15.25
N PHE A 74 -2.74 2.90 14.68
CA PHE A 74 -3.84 2.28 15.40
C PHE A 74 -3.54 0.82 15.80
N THR A 75 -2.82 0.07 14.96
CA THR A 75 -2.42 -1.30 15.29
C THR A 75 -1.41 -1.33 16.45
N LEU A 76 -0.42 -0.44 16.47
CA LEU A 76 0.55 -0.34 17.57
C LEU A 76 -0.11 0.03 18.89
N ILE A 77 -1.02 1.02 18.86
CA ILE A 77 -1.78 1.45 20.02
C ILE A 77 -2.62 0.29 20.58
N ALA A 78 -3.29 -0.49 19.72
CA ALA A 78 -4.08 -1.64 20.12
C ALA A 78 -3.23 -2.73 20.83
N GLN A 79 -2.02 -3.01 20.32
CA GLN A 79 -1.13 -4.03 20.89
C GLN A 79 -0.50 -3.59 22.22
N PHE A 80 -0.09 -2.32 22.33
CA PHE A 80 0.46 -1.77 23.56
C PHE A 80 -0.53 -1.91 24.72
N LEU A 81 -1.80 -1.57 24.48
CA LEU A 81 -2.84 -1.59 25.51
C LEU A 81 -3.30 -3.00 25.86
N SER A 82 -3.30 -3.93 24.91
CA SER A 82 -3.54 -5.34 25.19
C SER A 82 -2.51 -5.91 26.17
N CYS A 83 -1.24 -5.53 26.03
CA CYS A 83 -0.17 -5.93 26.96
C CYS A 83 -0.31 -5.31 28.37
N VAL A 84 -0.74 -4.05 28.46
CA VAL A 84 -0.91 -3.34 29.75
C VAL A 84 -2.15 -3.82 30.51
N GLY A 85 -3.27 -4.04 29.81
CA GLY A 85 -4.52 -4.51 30.40
C GLY A 85 -4.43 -5.90 31.02
N GLY A 86 -3.58 -6.79 30.47
CA GLY A 86 -3.35 -8.13 31.00
C GLY A 86 -2.61 -8.16 32.36
N ARG A 87 -1.77 -7.16 32.64
CA ARG A 87 -0.95 -7.12 33.87
C ARG A 87 -1.70 -6.59 35.10
N ASN A 88 -2.62 -5.64 34.92
CA ASN A 88 -3.37 -5.06 36.05
C ASN A 88 -4.44 -6.00 36.64
N LYS A 89 -4.85 -7.05 35.92
CA LYS A 89 -5.86 -8.00 36.41
C LYS A 89 -5.31 -9.00 37.44
N GLN A 90 -4.00 -9.04 37.64
CA GLN A 90 -3.32 -10.00 38.52
C GLN A 90 -2.91 -9.40 39.88
N SER A 91 -3.11 -8.09 40.09
CA SER A 91 -2.67 -7.40 41.30
C SER A 91 -3.81 -6.57 41.90
N GLY A 92 -4.49 -7.14 42.89
CA GLY A 92 -5.19 -6.37 43.92
C GLY A 92 -6.71 -6.22 43.78
N GLU A 93 -7.40 -6.69 44.82
CA GLU A 93 -8.78 -6.35 45.18
C GLU A 93 -9.02 -4.83 45.18
N GLY A 94 -10.24 -4.40 44.86
CA GLY A 94 -10.73 -3.06 45.21
C GLY A 94 -11.52 -2.33 44.12
N GLU A 95 -12.85 -2.34 44.27
CA GLU A 95 -13.81 -1.28 43.90
C GLU A 95 -13.38 -0.27 42.81
N GLY A 96 -13.67 -0.59 41.54
CA GLY A 96 -13.51 0.36 40.43
C GLY A 96 -14.11 -0.10 39.09
N SER A 97 -15.09 -1.03 39.11
CA SER A 97 -15.50 -1.79 37.93
C SER A 97 -16.21 -0.98 36.82
N GLN A 98 -16.71 0.21 37.12
CA GLN A 98 -17.50 1.00 36.16
C GLN A 98 -16.66 1.99 35.34
N GLN A 99 -15.61 2.58 35.92
CA GLN A 99 -14.78 3.59 35.25
C GLN A 99 -13.81 2.98 34.23
N SER A 100 -13.37 1.73 34.45
CA SER A 100 -12.59 0.96 33.47
C SER A 100 -13.41 0.50 32.25
N SER A 101 -14.73 0.36 32.39
CA SER A 101 -15.62 -0.13 31.32
C SER A 101 -15.90 0.92 30.25
N CYS A 102 -16.16 2.18 30.65
CA CYS A 102 -16.44 3.26 29.70
C CYS A 102 -15.19 3.66 28.91
N ALA A 103 -14.04 3.79 29.60
CA ALA A 103 -12.77 4.12 28.95
C ALA A 103 -12.36 3.03 27.94
N GLY A 104 -12.48 1.74 28.29
CA GLY A 104 -12.17 0.64 27.38
C GLY A 104 -13.10 0.56 26.16
N THR A 105 -14.38 0.88 26.33
CA THR A 105 -15.37 0.87 25.23
C THR A 105 -15.14 2.02 24.26
N VAL A 106 -14.96 3.25 24.75
CA VAL A 106 -14.64 4.43 23.92
C VAL A 106 -13.33 4.21 23.16
N PHE A 107 -12.35 3.58 23.81
CA PHE A 107 -11.07 3.29 23.19
C PHE A 107 -11.18 2.23 22.08
N SER A 108 -11.94 1.15 22.32
CA SER A 108 -12.18 0.12 21.31
C SER A 108 -12.91 0.68 20.08
N LEU A 109 -13.87 1.59 20.31
CA LEU A 109 -14.54 2.33 19.23
C LEU A 109 -13.57 3.22 18.45
N ALA A 110 -12.64 3.90 19.13
CA ALA A 110 -11.61 4.71 18.48
C ALA A 110 -10.68 3.86 17.60
N LEU A 111 -10.30 2.65 18.05
CA LEU A 111 -9.50 1.72 17.25
C LEU A 111 -10.23 1.26 15.99
N ILE A 112 -11.51 0.88 16.12
CA ILE A 112 -12.34 0.50 14.97
C ILE A 112 -12.46 1.69 13.99
N ALA A 113 -12.71 2.89 14.50
CA ALA A 113 -12.79 4.09 13.67
C ALA A 113 -11.49 4.37 12.92
N GLY A 114 -10.32 4.19 13.56
CA GLY A 114 -9.02 4.34 12.91
C GLY A 114 -8.77 3.33 11.79
N HIS A 115 -9.09 2.06 12.02
CA HIS A 115 -9.03 1.03 10.99
C HIS A 115 -9.98 1.34 9.82
N MET A 116 -11.22 1.72 10.11
CA MET A 116 -12.17 2.15 9.08
C MET A 116 -11.65 3.35 8.30
N ALA A 117 -11.08 4.36 8.95
CA ALA A 117 -10.50 5.51 8.28
C ALA A 117 -9.37 5.10 7.32
N SER A 118 -8.44 4.23 7.74
CA SER A 118 -7.39 3.73 6.86
C SER A 118 -7.94 2.94 5.65
N GLY A 119 -8.96 2.12 5.87
CA GLY A 119 -9.62 1.38 4.79
C GLY A 119 -10.31 2.32 3.80
N ILE A 120 -11.01 3.34 4.29
CA ILE A 120 -11.68 4.36 3.46
C ILE A 120 -10.66 5.12 2.62
N LEU A 121 -9.54 5.56 3.22
CA LEU A 121 -8.46 6.22 2.48
C LEU A 121 -7.92 5.33 1.34
N GLY A 122 -7.73 4.03 1.61
CA GLY A 122 -7.34 3.06 0.59
C GLY A 122 -8.35 2.97 -0.56
N VAL A 123 -9.65 2.88 -0.25
CA VAL A 123 -10.73 2.85 -1.25
C VAL A 123 -10.76 4.13 -2.07
N LEU A 124 -10.73 5.29 -1.42
CA LEU A 124 -10.76 6.58 -2.09
C LEU A 124 -9.56 6.75 -3.03
N TYR A 125 -8.35 6.37 -2.58
CA TYR A 125 -7.17 6.40 -3.45
C TYR A 125 -7.34 5.49 -4.67
N LYS A 126 -7.87 4.28 -4.48
CA LYS A 126 -8.09 3.33 -5.57
C LYS A 126 -9.11 3.81 -6.59
N ASP A 127 -10.22 4.38 -6.11
CA ASP A 127 -11.36 4.72 -6.96
C ASP A 127 -11.22 6.12 -7.58
N GLU A 128 -10.47 7.03 -6.95
CA GLU A 128 -10.32 8.41 -7.41
C GLU A 128 -8.93 8.73 -7.97
N ALA A 129 -7.84 8.28 -7.33
CA ALA A 129 -6.48 8.66 -7.74
C ALA A 129 -5.95 7.77 -8.88
N ILE A 130 -6.01 6.44 -8.72
CA ILE A 130 -5.46 5.48 -9.71
C ILE A 130 -6.02 5.69 -11.14
N PRO A 131 -7.33 5.97 -11.35
CA PRO A 131 -7.85 6.24 -12.69
C PRO A 131 -7.28 7.51 -13.33
N LEU A 132 -6.85 8.50 -12.52
CA LEU A 132 -6.28 9.76 -12.98
C LEU A 132 -4.78 9.67 -13.25
N VAL A 133 -4.07 8.69 -12.67
CA VAL A 133 -2.63 8.49 -12.84
C VAL A 133 -2.24 8.43 -14.31
N ARG A 134 -3.02 7.74 -15.16
CA ARG A 134 -2.76 7.67 -16.60
C ARG A 134 -2.68 9.06 -17.24
N THR A 135 -3.74 9.84 -17.08
CA THR A 135 -3.86 11.18 -17.67
C THR A 135 -2.80 12.13 -17.10
N GLY A 136 -2.50 12.01 -15.80
CA GLY A 136 -1.41 12.75 -15.17
C GLY A 136 -0.05 12.44 -15.77
N MET A 137 0.30 11.15 -15.89
CA MET A 137 1.56 10.71 -16.51
C MET A 137 1.65 11.13 -17.99
N GLU A 138 0.58 10.97 -18.77
CA GLU A 138 0.51 11.45 -20.16
C GLU A 138 0.74 12.97 -20.24
N GLY A 139 0.23 13.73 -19.26
CA GLY A 139 0.42 15.17 -19.16
C GLY A 139 1.84 15.61 -18.75
N LEU A 140 2.60 14.77 -18.04
CA LEU A 140 3.96 15.11 -17.61
C LEU A 140 4.96 15.15 -18.77
N ILE A 141 4.82 14.25 -19.75
CA ILE A 141 5.74 14.12 -20.89
C ILE A 141 5.87 15.41 -21.71
N PRO A 142 4.77 16.05 -22.17
CA PRO A 142 4.87 17.30 -22.92
C PRO A 142 5.14 18.52 -22.03
N ASN A 143 4.62 18.56 -20.79
CA ASN A 143 4.60 19.80 -19.99
C ASN A 143 5.80 19.98 -19.06
N ALA A 144 6.46 18.90 -18.65
CA ALA A 144 7.67 18.98 -17.84
C ALA A 144 8.93 18.72 -18.67
N SER A 145 10.08 19.17 -18.17
CA SER A 145 11.35 18.86 -18.83
C SER A 145 11.79 17.46 -18.43
N TYR A 146 12.01 16.59 -19.42
CA TYR A 146 12.51 15.22 -19.18
C TYR A 146 14.03 15.20 -18.99
N MET A 147 14.74 16.07 -19.72
CA MET A 147 16.18 16.27 -19.63
C MET A 147 16.49 17.76 -19.40
N ASN A 148 17.64 18.06 -18.82
CA ASN A 148 18.20 19.40 -18.82
C ASN A 148 18.82 19.67 -20.20
N PRO A 149 18.32 20.66 -20.96
CA PRO A 149 18.92 21.02 -22.24
C PRO A 149 20.17 21.86 -21.97
N GLU A 150 21.27 21.24 -21.56
CA GLU A 150 22.58 21.90 -21.62
C GLU A 150 23.20 21.65 -23.00
N GLU A 151 23.45 22.74 -23.73
CA GLU A 151 24.17 22.68 -25.01
C GLU A 151 25.58 22.11 -24.81
N GLY A 152 25.87 20.98 -25.45
CA GLY A 152 27.22 20.38 -25.49
C GLY A 152 27.51 19.28 -24.48
N ALA A 153 26.53 18.85 -23.68
CA ALA A 153 26.69 17.68 -22.82
C ALA A 153 26.73 16.39 -23.67
N VAL A 154 27.83 15.63 -23.55
CA VAL A 154 28.00 14.32 -24.23
C VAL A 154 27.03 13.27 -23.67
N THR A 155 26.53 13.48 -22.44
CA THR A 155 25.60 12.59 -21.76
C THR A 155 24.30 13.32 -21.43
N PRO A 156 23.12 12.75 -21.72
CA PRO A 156 21.86 13.35 -21.32
C PRO A 156 21.79 13.43 -19.79
N GLU A 157 21.59 14.64 -19.27
CA GLU A 157 21.29 14.84 -17.86
C GLU A 157 19.76 14.83 -17.69
N TYR A 158 19.26 13.78 -17.06
CA TYR A 158 17.82 13.63 -16.81
C TYR A 158 17.39 14.52 -15.65
N THR A 159 16.20 15.12 -15.76
CA THR A 159 15.55 15.72 -14.59
C THR A 159 15.04 14.62 -13.67
N LYS A 160 14.66 14.94 -12.43
CA LYS A 160 14.02 13.97 -11.53
C LYS A 160 12.80 13.28 -12.15
N MET A 161 11.99 14.03 -12.90
CA MET A 161 10.84 13.47 -13.62
C MET A 161 11.30 12.45 -14.67
N GLY A 162 12.31 12.81 -15.48
CA GLY A 162 12.87 11.88 -16.48
C GLY A 162 13.52 10.65 -15.85
N GLU A 163 14.18 10.81 -14.71
CA GLU A 163 14.74 9.71 -13.92
C GLU A 163 13.66 8.74 -13.44
N TYR A 164 12.51 9.23 -12.96
CA TYR A 164 11.40 8.36 -12.53
C TYR A 164 10.76 7.58 -13.68
N PHE A 165 10.57 8.22 -14.84
CA PHE A 165 10.12 7.50 -16.04
C PHE A 165 11.14 6.47 -16.50
N ASN A 166 12.44 6.80 -16.50
CA ASN A 166 13.49 5.84 -16.84
C ASN A 166 13.51 4.66 -15.85
N TYR A 167 13.33 4.92 -14.54
CA TYR A 167 13.22 3.87 -13.54
C TYR A 167 12.10 2.90 -13.90
N LEU A 168 10.90 3.43 -14.16
CA LEU A 168 9.72 2.64 -14.51
C LEU A 168 9.96 1.81 -15.80
N GLN A 169 10.50 2.44 -16.84
CA GLN A 169 10.80 1.83 -18.14
C GLN A 169 11.84 0.71 -18.04
N VAL A 170 12.97 0.96 -17.36
CA VAL A 170 14.04 -0.04 -17.20
C VAL A 170 13.60 -1.18 -16.28
N LYS A 171 12.87 -0.88 -15.20
CA LYS A 171 12.43 -1.88 -14.22
C LYS A 171 11.43 -2.85 -14.81
N TYR A 172 10.45 -2.36 -15.57
CA TYR A 172 9.34 -3.16 -16.08
C TYR A 172 9.41 -3.45 -17.58
N GLU A 173 10.49 -3.05 -18.26
CA GLU A 173 10.67 -3.28 -19.70
C GLU A 173 9.48 -2.77 -20.52
N CYS A 174 9.08 -1.56 -20.21
CA CYS A 174 7.94 -0.88 -20.81
C CYS A 174 8.39 0.42 -21.48
N CYS A 175 7.57 0.94 -22.38
CA CYS A 175 7.78 2.26 -22.95
C CYS A 175 6.47 3.03 -22.97
N GLY A 176 6.55 4.27 -22.49
CA GLY A 176 5.42 5.18 -22.56
C GLY A 176 4.27 4.83 -21.61
N VAL A 177 3.27 5.70 -21.58
CA VAL A 177 2.03 5.58 -20.82
C VAL A 177 0.93 4.97 -21.67
N SER A 178 0.93 5.20 -22.99
CA SER A 178 -0.07 4.67 -23.91
C SER A 178 0.39 3.40 -24.61
N GLU A 179 -0.54 2.62 -25.16
CA GLU A 179 -0.22 1.39 -25.91
C GLU A 179 0.39 1.64 -27.29
N THR A 180 0.47 2.90 -27.73
CA THR A 180 0.88 3.24 -29.10
C THR A 180 2.36 3.57 -29.21
N ASN A 181 3.26 2.59 -29.12
CA ASN A 181 4.68 2.69 -29.54
C ASN A 181 5.33 4.06 -29.25
N ALA A 182 5.36 4.50 -27.99
CA ALA A 182 5.98 5.78 -27.60
C ALA A 182 5.37 7.05 -28.23
N LYS A 183 4.14 6.99 -28.77
CA LYS A 183 3.49 8.08 -29.51
C LYS A 183 3.40 9.36 -28.71
N GLU A 184 3.16 9.29 -27.40
CA GLU A 184 3.14 10.44 -26.50
C GLU A 184 4.46 11.22 -26.49
N TYR A 185 5.60 10.56 -26.68
CA TYR A 185 6.88 11.24 -26.83
C TYR A 185 6.96 11.95 -28.19
N ILE A 186 6.52 11.28 -29.26
CA ILE A 186 6.49 11.85 -30.61
C ILE A 186 5.57 13.08 -30.65
N ASP A 187 4.36 12.95 -30.08
CA ASP A 187 3.36 14.03 -30.01
C ASP A 187 3.85 15.19 -29.11
N ALA A 188 4.74 14.93 -28.15
CA ALA A 188 5.40 15.93 -27.30
C ALA A 188 6.63 16.60 -27.94
N ASP A 189 6.91 16.33 -29.22
CA ASP A 189 8.08 16.83 -29.96
C ASP A 189 9.41 16.53 -29.25
N PHE A 190 9.54 15.29 -28.76
CA PHE A 190 10.76 14.86 -28.06
C PHE A 190 12.02 15.01 -28.93
N ASP A 191 11.89 14.79 -30.24
CA ASP A 191 12.98 14.91 -31.20
C ASP A 191 13.44 16.37 -31.33
N GLY A 192 12.52 17.32 -31.47
CA GLY A 192 12.84 18.75 -31.51
C GLY A 192 13.44 19.27 -30.19
N ARG A 193 13.02 18.71 -29.06
CA ARG A 193 13.45 19.15 -27.72
C ARG A 193 14.78 18.55 -27.26
N TYR A 194 15.04 17.30 -27.63
CA TYR A 194 16.13 16.50 -27.05
C TYR A 194 16.96 15.75 -28.10
N ASN A 195 16.70 15.95 -29.40
CA ASN A 195 17.37 15.27 -30.51
C ASN A 195 17.29 13.74 -30.41
N MET A 196 16.13 13.23 -29.98
CA MET A 196 15.82 11.81 -29.84
C MET A 196 14.31 11.59 -29.92
N LYS A 197 13.88 10.52 -30.61
CA LYS A 197 12.43 10.23 -30.80
C LYS A 197 11.68 9.93 -29.49
N PHE A 198 12.35 9.25 -28.57
CA PHE A 198 11.83 8.85 -27.25
C PHE A 198 13.01 8.41 -26.35
N PRO A 199 12.82 8.30 -25.02
CA PRO A 199 13.87 7.91 -24.06
C PRO A 199 14.60 6.61 -24.42
N TYR A 200 15.93 6.58 -24.29
CA TYR A 200 16.72 5.35 -24.49
C TYR A 200 16.31 4.19 -23.57
N ALA A 201 15.70 4.50 -22.42
CA ALA A 201 15.13 3.51 -21.50
C ALA A 201 13.95 2.72 -22.10
N CYS A 202 13.34 3.18 -23.19
CA CYS A 202 12.36 2.42 -23.98
C CYS A 202 12.99 1.32 -24.85
N CYS A 203 14.32 1.32 -25.01
CA CYS A 203 15.04 0.35 -25.80
C CYS A 203 15.58 -0.79 -24.94
N VAL A 204 15.75 -1.96 -25.55
CA VAL A 204 16.44 -3.08 -24.91
C VAL A 204 17.90 -2.72 -24.64
N LEU A 205 18.31 -2.77 -23.38
CA LEU A 205 19.67 -2.45 -22.94
C LEU A 205 20.62 -3.65 -23.05
N LYS A 206 21.90 -3.40 -23.35
CA LYS A 206 22.96 -4.43 -23.46
C LYS A 206 23.19 -5.19 -22.16
N ASP A 207 23.23 -4.47 -21.04
CA ASP A 207 23.47 -5.04 -19.71
C ASP A 207 22.76 -4.23 -18.62
N LYS A 208 21.53 -4.67 -18.27
CA LYS A 208 20.70 -4.02 -17.24
C LYS A 208 21.38 -3.87 -15.88
N LYS A 209 22.38 -4.71 -15.55
CA LYS A 209 23.08 -4.64 -14.26
C LYS A 209 24.14 -3.55 -14.23
N LYS A 210 24.58 -3.06 -15.39
CA LYS A 210 25.60 -2.02 -15.51
C LYS A 210 25.00 -0.67 -15.90
N SER A 211 23.92 -0.67 -16.68
CA SER A 211 23.21 0.54 -17.06
C SER A 211 22.43 1.09 -15.87
N SER A 212 22.78 2.28 -15.42
CA SER A 212 22.03 3.00 -14.39
C SER A 212 20.80 3.64 -15.02
N TRP A 213 19.61 3.35 -14.50
CA TRP A 213 18.36 3.99 -14.96
C TRP A 213 18.40 5.52 -14.86
N ARG A 214 19.23 6.09 -13.97
CA ARG A 214 19.44 7.55 -13.85
C ARG A 214 20.22 8.16 -15.01
N LYS A 215 20.97 7.36 -15.78
CA LYS A 215 21.93 7.82 -16.78
C LYS A 215 21.93 6.96 -18.05
N VAL A 216 20.78 6.37 -18.39
CA VAL A 216 20.64 5.56 -19.61
C VAL A 216 21.01 6.43 -20.81
N ASN A 217 21.90 5.95 -21.65
CA ASN A 217 22.33 6.68 -22.84
C ASN A 217 22.41 5.74 -24.05
N GLN A 218 22.79 6.29 -25.19
CA GLN A 218 22.91 5.56 -26.46
C GLN A 218 23.84 4.33 -26.35
N GLU A 219 24.92 4.40 -25.58
CA GLU A 219 25.90 3.31 -25.45
C GLU A 219 25.31 2.10 -24.71
N ASP A 220 24.34 2.33 -23.82
CA ASP A 220 23.63 1.30 -23.07
C ASP A 220 22.67 0.49 -23.94
N VAL A 221 22.20 1.05 -25.06
CA VAL A 221 21.20 0.42 -25.94
C VAL A 221 21.83 -0.68 -26.78
N ALA A 222 21.14 -1.82 -26.91
CA ALA A 222 21.60 -2.98 -27.68
C ALA A 222 21.78 -2.67 -29.17
N ASP A 223 20.76 -2.06 -29.79
CA ASP A 223 20.78 -1.55 -31.16
C ASP A 223 19.78 -0.40 -31.28
N GLU A 224 20.30 0.83 -31.29
CA GLU A 224 19.50 2.05 -31.34
C GLU A 224 18.68 2.16 -32.62
N GLY A 225 19.28 1.85 -33.77
CA GLY A 225 18.63 1.99 -35.07
C GLY A 225 17.41 1.07 -35.18
N ARG A 226 17.52 -0.17 -34.69
CA ARG A 226 16.40 -1.10 -34.63
C ARG A 226 15.35 -0.69 -33.60
N CYS A 227 15.78 -0.18 -32.44
CA CYS A 227 14.86 0.34 -31.43
C CYS A 227 14.02 1.51 -31.95
N PHE A 228 14.63 2.50 -32.60
CA PHE A 228 13.95 3.68 -33.16
C PHE A 228 13.08 3.38 -34.39
N ASN A 229 13.12 2.15 -34.89
CA ASN A 229 12.21 1.58 -35.88
C ASN A 229 11.15 0.66 -35.26
N PHE A 230 11.05 0.61 -33.93
CA PHE A 230 10.07 -0.19 -33.17
C PHE A 230 10.16 -1.71 -33.42
N GLU A 231 11.37 -2.23 -33.67
CA GLU A 231 11.57 -3.66 -33.86
C GLU A 231 11.35 -4.44 -32.55
N ASP A 232 10.60 -5.55 -32.65
CA ASP A 232 10.10 -6.37 -31.53
C ASP A 232 11.14 -6.78 -30.49
N ASN A 233 12.38 -7.02 -30.91
CA ASN A 233 13.46 -7.50 -30.03
C ASN A 233 14.35 -6.37 -29.48
N TYR A 234 14.06 -5.12 -29.84
CA TYR A 234 14.89 -3.95 -29.52
C TYR A 234 14.11 -2.82 -28.88
N PHE A 235 12.77 -2.89 -28.90
CA PHE A 235 11.86 -1.90 -28.34
C PHE A 235 10.87 -2.52 -27.34
N HIS A 236 10.68 -1.87 -26.20
CA HIS A 236 9.72 -2.26 -25.19
C HIS A 236 8.29 -1.87 -25.60
N LYS A 237 7.48 -2.85 -26.01
CA LYS A 237 6.11 -2.62 -26.51
C LYS A 237 5.05 -2.45 -25.43
N ASP A 238 5.33 -2.91 -24.21
CA ASP A 238 4.39 -2.83 -23.11
C ASP A 238 4.24 -1.39 -22.61
N THR A 239 3.03 -0.99 -22.25
CA THR A 239 2.78 0.29 -21.58
C THR A 239 3.25 0.26 -20.13
N CYS A 240 3.92 1.34 -19.71
CA CYS A 240 4.35 1.52 -18.33
C CYS A 240 3.19 1.83 -17.38
N TYR A 241 2.09 2.41 -17.87
CA TYR A 241 0.91 2.67 -17.05
C TYR A 241 0.35 1.38 -16.43
N ARG A 242 0.39 0.26 -17.18
CA ARG A 242 -0.10 -1.03 -16.67
C ARG A 242 0.63 -1.42 -15.38
N TYR A 243 1.96 -1.33 -15.38
CA TYR A 243 2.78 -1.72 -14.24
C TYR A 243 2.62 -0.77 -13.05
N GLU A 244 2.58 0.54 -13.31
CA GLU A 244 2.34 1.56 -12.28
C GLU A 244 0.97 1.34 -11.62
N ARG A 245 -0.08 1.21 -12.43
CA ARG A 245 -1.45 0.95 -11.98
C ARG A 245 -1.54 -0.33 -11.16
N ASP A 246 -0.95 -1.42 -11.65
CA ASP A 246 -1.04 -2.73 -10.99
C ASP A 246 -0.31 -2.71 -9.65
N TRP A 247 0.85 -2.04 -9.57
CA TRP A 247 1.58 -1.85 -8.33
C TRP A 247 0.78 -1.00 -7.32
N LEU A 248 0.26 0.18 -7.72
CA LEU A 248 -0.58 1.02 -6.87
C LEU A 248 -1.86 0.30 -6.40
N THR A 249 -2.47 -0.47 -7.30
CA THR A 249 -3.68 -1.25 -7.01
C THR A 249 -3.40 -2.36 -6.00
N ASP A 250 -2.27 -3.04 -6.10
CA ASP A 250 -1.84 -4.05 -5.12
C ASP A 250 -1.65 -3.41 -3.74
N LYS A 251 -0.97 -2.25 -3.67
CA LYS A 251 -0.77 -1.51 -2.41
C LYS A 251 -2.08 -1.07 -1.78
N SER A 252 -3.02 -0.55 -2.56
CA SER A 252 -4.33 -0.15 -2.04
C SER A 252 -5.18 -1.37 -1.62
N ASN A 253 -5.23 -2.41 -2.45
CA ASN A 253 -5.99 -3.63 -2.16
C ASN A 253 -5.52 -4.31 -0.88
N PHE A 254 -4.22 -4.28 -0.57
CA PHE A 254 -3.70 -4.77 0.70
C PHE A 254 -4.38 -4.08 1.88
N ILE A 255 -4.36 -2.73 1.93
CA ILE A 255 -4.95 -1.97 3.04
C ILE A 255 -6.47 -2.20 3.12
N ILE A 256 -7.17 -2.19 1.99
CA ILE A 256 -8.62 -2.41 1.94
C ILE A 256 -8.97 -3.81 2.46
N GLY A 257 -8.34 -4.84 1.88
CA GLY A 257 -8.62 -6.24 2.19
C GLY A 257 -8.26 -6.58 3.64
N TYR A 258 -7.16 -6.02 4.15
CA TYR A 258 -6.73 -6.27 5.51
C TYR A 258 -7.66 -5.64 6.55
N ASN A 259 -8.06 -4.38 6.34
CA ASN A 259 -9.04 -3.73 7.22
C ASN A 259 -10.40 -4.44 7.18
N PHE A 260 -10.83 -4.91 6.01
CA PHE A 260 -12.05 -5.71 5.90
C PHE A 260 -11.96 -7.02 6.69
N ALA A 261 -10.84 -7.75 6.60
CA ALA A 261 -10.62 -8.97 7.37
C ALA A 261 -10.65 -8.72 8.88
N LEU A 262 -9.99 -7.66 9.36
CA LEU A 262 -10.04 -7.27 10.77
C LEU A 262 -11.45 -6.92 11.25
N LEU A 263 -12.23 -6.21 10.43
CA LEU A 263 -13.62 -5.87 10.75
C LEU A 263 -14.49 -7.12 10.89
N VAL A 264 -14.39 -8.05 9.93
CA VAL A 264 -15.15 -9.31 9.95
C VAL A 264 -14.78 -10.14 11.17
N LEU A 265 -13.50 -10.24 11.51
CA LEU A 265 -13.05 -10.92 12.72
C LEU A 265 -13.61 -10.24 13.98
N SER A 266 -13.60 -8.91 14.03
CA SER A 266 -14.09 -8.13 15.18
C SER A 266 -15.60 -8.24 15.39
N ILE A 267 -16.38 -8.28 14.32
CA ILE A 267 -17.83 -8.50 14.38
C ILE A 267 -18.13 -9.97 14.70
N GLY A 268 -17.36 -10.90 14.12
CA GLY A 268 -17.47 -12.33 14.35
C GLY A 268 -17.27 -12.72 15.82
N SER A 269 -16.29 -12.12 16.52
CA SER A 269 -16.15 -12.27 17.97
C SER A 269 -17.40 -11.82 18.70
N PHE A 270 -17.90 -10.63 18.37
CA PHE A 270 -19.02 -10.03 19.07
C PHE A 270 -20.31 -10.84 18.89
N GLY A 271 -20.58 -11.29 17.66
CA GLY A 271 -21.72 -12.16 17.34
C GLY A 271 -21.66 -13.50 18.05
N LEU A 272 -20.48 -14.14 18.10
CA LEU A 272 -20.27 -15.38 18.84
C LEU A 272 -20.53 -15.17 20.35
N LEU A 273 -20.05 -14.05 20.91
CA LEU A 273 -20.26 -13.68 22.31
C LEU A 273 -21.76 -13.51 22.62
N VAL A 274 -22.51 -12.81 21.77
CA VAL A 274 -23.96 -12.63 21.92
C VAL A 274 -24.69 -13.97 21.86
N VAL A 275 -24.38 -14.84 20.89
CA VAL A 275 -25.02 -16.16 20.76
C VAL A 275 -24.78 -17.01 22.00
N ILE A 276 -23.55 -17.02 22.53
CA ILE A 276 -23.22 -17.80 23.72
C ILE A 276 -23.89 -17.20 24.97
N VAL A 277 -23.97 -15.88 25.11
CA VAL A 277 -24.69 -15.22 26.22
C VAL A 277 -26.18 -15.54 26.17
N VAL A 278 -26.81 -15.51 25.00
CA VAL A 278 -28.22 -15.90 24.83
C VAL A 278 -28.42 -17.38 25.19
N PHE A 279 -27.54 -18.28 24.71
CA PHE A 279 -27.60 -19.69 25.08
C PHE A 279 -27.43 -19.92 26.59
N ALA A 280 -26.52 -19.19 27.23
CA ALA A 280 -26.30 -19.26 28.68
C ALA A 280 -27.50 -18.76 29.49
N MET A 281 -28.18 -17.70 29.03
CA MET A 281 -29.40 -17.19 29.66
C MET A 281 -30.63 -18.09 29.41
N CYS A 282 -30.69 -18.77 28.27
CA CYS A 282 -31.82 -19.65 27.93
C CYS A 282 -31.67 -21.08 28.50
N CYS A 283 -30.46 -21.54 28.80
CA CYS A 283 -30.19 -22.90 29.27
C CYS A 283 -29.71 -23.01 30.73
N GLY A 284 -29.60 -21.89 31.46
CA GLY A 284 -29.20 -21.82 32.87
C GLY A 284 -30.38 -21.55 33.79
#